data_AF-A0A2R6DSQ0-F1
#
_entry.id   AF-A0A2R6DSQ0-F1
#
_cell.length_a   1.000
_cell.length_b   1.000
_cell.length_c   1.000
_cell.angle_alpha   90.00
_cell.angle_beta   90.00
_cell.angle_gamma   90.00
#
_symmetry.space_group_name_H-M   'P 1'
#
loop_
_entity.id
_entity.type
_entity.pdbx_description
1 polymer ?
#
loop_
_entity_poly.entity_id
_entity_poly.type
_entity_poly.pdbx_seq_one_letter_code
_entity_poly.pdbx_strand_id
1 'polypeptide(L)' 'MPDPDATTEQDSAGERPEPVVADAVETTESYRTEEGVVFYDAENPLAWMQAAEVVDLDEVA' A
#
# COMPACT_ATOMS: atom_id res chain seq x y z
N MET A 1 39.28 -3.04 -36.32
CA MET A 1 38.06 -2.47 -35.73
C MET A 1 37.21 -3.64 -35.30
N PRO A 2 37.16 -3.99 -34.00
CA PRO A 2 36.22 -5.00 -33.51
C PRO A 2 34.81 -4.40 -33.40
N ASP A 3 33.82 -5.14 -33.86
CA ASP A 3 32.39 -4.85 -33.74
C ASP A 3 31.93 -4.98 -32.27
N PRO A 4 31.07 -4.08 -31.77
CA PRO A 4 30.42 -4.27 -30.47
C PRO A 4 29.25 -5.25 -30.62
N ASP A 5 29.57 -6.53 -30.63
CA ASP A 5 28.61 -7.59 -30.36
C ASP A 5 28.25 -7.59 -28.86
N ALA A 6 27.05 -8.09 -28.59
CA ALA A 6 26.59 -8.62 -27.32
C ALA A 6 26.36 -7.65 -26.13
N THR A 7 25.06 -7.37 -25.96
CA THR A 7 24.33 -7.66 -24.72
C THR A 7 24.80 -6.95 -23.46
N THR A 8 24.12 -5.86 -23.15
CA THR A 8 23.55 -5.73 -21.81
C THR A 8 22.15 -5.20 -21.98
N GLU A 9 21.23 -6.11 -22.31
CA GLU A 9 19.84 -5.94 -21.89
C GLU A 9 19.91 -5.94 -20.38
N GLN A 10 19.92 -4.74 -19.79
CA GLN A 10 19.86 -4.58 -18.35
C GLN A 10 18.50 -5.09 -17.94
N ASP A 11 18.53 -6.33 -17.44
CA ASP A 11 17.46 -7.02 -16.75
C ASP A 11 17.07 -6.18 -15.52
N SER A 12 16.27 -5.13 -15.75
CA SER A 12 15.63 -4.36 -14.69
C SER A 12 14.32 -5.03 -14.23
N ALA A 13 14.19 -6.33 -14.46
CA ALA A 13 13.08 -7.15 -13.98
C ALA A 13 13.38 -7.63 -12.54
N GLY A 14 13.48 -6.71 -11.57
CA GLY A 14 13.77 -7.14 -10.20
C GLY A 14 13.46 -6.12 -9.11
N GLU A 15 13.65 -4.84 -9.36
CA GLU A 15 13.42 -3.83 -8.32
C GLU A 15 12.00 -3.29 -8.44
N ARG A 16 11.02 -4.04 -7.94
CA ARG A 16 9.71 -3.44 -7.64
C ARG A 16 9.99 -2.38 -6.57
N PRO A 17 9.76 -1.08 -6.83
CA PRO A 17 9.98 -0.06 -5.82
C PRO A 17 9.19 -0.46 -4.58
N GLU A 18 9.85 -0.39 -3.42
CA GLU A 18 9.17 -0.58 -2.15
C GLU A 18 7.94 0.33 -2.15
N PRO A 19 6.76 -0.16 -1.74
CA PRO A 19 5.56 0.66 -1.74
C PRO A 19 5.84 1.86 -0.84
N VAL A 20 5.97 3.04 -1.45
CA VAL A 20 6.03 4.30 -0.71
C VAL A 20 4.67 4.42 -0.04
N VAL A 21 4.62 4.13 1.25
CA VAL A 21 3.45 4.41 2.08
C VAL A 21 3.30 5.93 2.04
N ALA A 22 2.23 6.41 1.40
CA ALA A 22 1.96 7.84 1.35
C ALA A 22 1.79 8.35 2.78
N ASP A 23 2.21 9.59 3.08
CA ASP A 23 2.07 10.17 4.42
C ASP A 23 0.63 10.04 4.96
N ALA A 24 -0.36 10.18 4.08
CA ALA A 24 -1.78 9.99 4.41
C ALA A 24 -2.14 8.59 4.93
N VAL A 25 -1.38 7.55 4.55
CA VAL A 25 -1.56 6.19 5.05
C VAL A 25 -0.85 6.02 6.40
N GLU A 26 0.26 6.71 6.64
CA GLU A 26 0.98 6.66 7.91
C GLU A 26 0.16 7.22 9.07
N THR A 27 -0.61 8.28 8.81
CA THR A 27 -1.48 8.95 9.79
C THR A 27 -2.83 8.24 9.99
N THR A 28 -3.13 7.23 9.17
CA THR A 28 -4.40 6.52 9.23
C THR A 28 -4.42 5.53 10.40
N GLU A 29 -5.40 5.69 11.28
CA GLU A 29 -5.66 4.79 12.41
C GLU A 29 -7.05 4.17 12.32
N SER A 30 -7.35 3.19 13.18
CA SER A 30 -8.67 2.56 13.21
C SER A 30 -9.12 2.12 14.60
N TYR A 31 -10.44 2.10 14.81
CA TYR A 31 -11.07 1.52 15.99
C TYR A 31 -12.34 0.74 15.62
N ARG A 32 -12.71 -0.20 16.49
CA ARG A 32 -13.94 -1.00 16.35
C ARG A 32 -15.11 -0.39 17.13
N THR A 33 -16.28 -0.45 16.51
CA THR A 33 -17.57 -0.16 17.12
C THR A 33 -18.48 -1.38 17.03
N GLU A 34 -19.67 -1.29 17.62
CA GLU A 34 -20.71 -2.31 17.46
C GLU A 34 -21.22 -2.42 16.02
N GLU A 35 -21.03 -1.37 15.22
CA GLU A 35 -21.52 -1.24 13.84
C GLU A 35 -20.46 -1.55 12.77
N GLY A 36 -19.19 -1.75 13.16
CA GLY A 36 -18.10 -2.06 12.23
C GLY A 36 -16.75 -1.49 12.64
N VAL A 37 -15.93 -1.13 11.66
CA VAL A 37 -14.62 -0.50 11.85
C VAL A 37 -14.62 0.92 11.27
N VAL A 38 -14.05 1.86 12.02
CA VAL A 38 -13.83 3.23 11.56
C VAL A 38 -12.36 3.40 11.27
N PHE A 39 -12.05 3.91 10.08
CA PHE A 39 -10.73 4.39 9.69
C PHE A 39 -10.75 5.92 9.70
N TYR A 40 -9.72 6.53 10.27
CA TYR A 40 -9.63 7.99 10.37
C TYR A 40 -8.18 8.44 10.23
N ASP A 41 -8.00 9.67 9.75
CA ASP A 41 -6.71 10.34 9.75
C ASP A 41 -6.52 11.07 11.10
N ALA A 42 -5.44 10.74 11.83
CA ALA A 42 -5.15 11.33 13.13
C ALA A 42 -4.77 12.82 13.07
N GLU A 43 -4.25 13.29 11.94
CA GLU A 43 -3.89 14.68 11.69
C GLU A 43 -5.04 15.50 11.08
N ASN A 44 -6.04 14.84 10.50
CA ASN A 44 -7.25 15.44 9.97
C ASN A 44 -8.53 14.70 10.43
N PRO A 45 -9.08 15.04 11.61
CA PRO A 45 -10.24 14.35 12.20
C PRO A 45 -11.54 14.40 11.38
N LEU A 46 -11.60 15.25 10.35
CA LEU A 46 -12.75 15.32 9.44
C LEU A 46 -12.67 14.28 8.30
N ALA A 47 -11.51 13.67 8.10
CA ALA A 47 -11.30 12.60 7.12
C ALA A 47 -11.49 11.24 7.79
N TRP A 48 -12.68 10.65 7.61
CA TRP A 48 -13.00 9.33 8.14
C TRP A 48 -13.91 8.55 7.20
N MET A 49 -13.82 7.21 7.28
CA MET A 49 -14.75 6.28 6.62
C MET A 49 -15.07 5.12 7.57
N GLN A 50 -16.29 4.59 7.48
CA GLN A 50 -16.72 3.42 8.24
C GLN A 50 -16.98 2.25 7.28
N ALA A 51 -16.44 1.09 7.62
CA ALA A 51 -16.76 -0.18 6.97
C ALA A 51 -17.61 -1.04 7.91
N ALA A 52 -18.62 -1.70 7.33
CA ALA A 52 -19.55 -2.54 8.07
C ALA A 52 -18.95 -3.89 8.51
N GLU A 53 -17.93 -4.37 7.78
CA GLU A 53 -17.33 -5.70 8.00
C GLU A 53 -15.82 -5.62 7.81
N VAL A 54 -15.08 -6.37 8.65
CA VAL A 54 -13.64 -6.56 8.52
C VAL A 54 -13.42 -7.92 7.90
N VAL A 55 -12.67 -7.97 6.79
CA VAL A 55 -12.31 -9.21 6.11
C VAL A 55 -10.84 -9.52 6.39
N ASP A 56 -10.55 -10.76 6.75
CA ASP A 56 -9.17 -11.22 6.93
C ASP A 56 -8.53 -11.50 5.56
N LEU A 57 -7.39 -10.87 5.28
CA LEU A 57 -6.73 -10.93 3.98
C LEU A 57 -6.16 -12.32 3.67
N ASP A 58 -5.73 -13.08 4.68
CA ASP A 58 -5.19 -14.44 4.49
C ASP A 58 -6.30 -15.44 4.16
N GLU A 59 -7.55 -15.15 4.56
CA GLU A 59 -8.71 -15.98 4.26
C GLU A 59 -9.30 -15.73 2.85
N VAL A 60 -9.02 -14.57 2.23
CA VAL A 60 -9.54 -14.20 0.89
C VAL A 60 -8.51 -14.25 -0.24
N ALA A 61 -7.27 -14.68 0.03
CA ALA A 61 -6.18 -14.79 -0.94
C ALA A 61 -6.19 -16.08 -1.78
#